data_AF-A0A5E4S2M4-F1
#
_entry.id   AF-A0A5E4S2M4-F1
#
_cell.length_a   1.000
_cell.length_b   1.000
_cell.length_c   1.000
_cell.angle_alpha   90.00
_cell.angle_beta   90.00
_cell.angle_gamma   90.00
#
_symmetry.space_group_name_H-M   'P 1'
#
loop_
_entity.id
_entity.type
_entity.pdbx_description
1 polymer ?
#
loop_
_entity_poly.entity_id
_entity_poly.type
_entity_poly.pdbx_seq_one_letter_code
_entity_poly.pdbx_strand_id
1 'polypeptide(L)' 'MLLGKCTTMTRLASDRLDRLLTRRESVRVRVHMMCCCGCRTYASQLSALRFASRVASGQTDIDTSPAHD' A
#
# COMPACT_ATOMS: atom_id res chain seq x y z
N MET A 1 -12.51 13.04 -15.91
CA MET A 1 -11.82 13.19 -14.61
C MET A 1 -12.32 12.14 -13.61
N LEU A 2 -12.14 10.83 -13.87
CA LEU A 2 -13.01 9.84 -13.22
C LEU A 2 -12.55 9.24 -11.88
N LEU A 3 -11.34 9.45 -11.38
CA LEU A 3 -10.91 8.80 -10.12
C LEU A 3 -10.00 9.67 -9.25
N GLY A 4 -10.39 10.91 -8.98
CA GLY A 4 -9.68 11.79 -8.04
C GLY A 4 -8.28 12.23 -8.52
N LYS A 5 -7.69 13.18 -7.80
CA LYS A 5 -6.32 13.65 -8.08
C LYS A 5 -5.32 12.57 -7.69
N CYS A 6 -4.25 12.39 -8.46
CA CYS A 6 -3.18 11.43 -8.15
C CYS A 6 -2.67 11.58 -6.70
N THR A 7 -2.57 12.82 -6.20
CA THR A 7 -2.21 13.14 -4.81
C THR A 7 -3.12 12.51 -3.76
N THR A 8 -4.43 12.48 -4.02
CA THR A 8 -5.39 11.84 -3.09
C THR A 8 -5.21 10.33 -3.08
N MET A 9 -4.89 9.74 -4.23
CA MET A 9 -4.70 8.29 -4.37
C MET A 9 -3.36 7.83 -3.82
N THR A 10 -2.28 8.59 -4.01
CA THR A 10 -0.99 8.30 -3.37
C THR A 10 -1.10 8.42 -1.84
N ARG A 11 -1.85 9.41 -1.33
CA ARG A 11 -2.11 9.55 0.10
C ARG A 11 -2.91 8.37 0.67
N LEU A 12 -3.96 7.92 -0.03
CA LEU A 12 -4.73 6.72 0.32
C LEU A 12 -3.91 5.42 0.20
N ALA A 13 -2.98 5.35 -0.77
CA ALA A 13 -2.07 4.22 -0.89
C ALA A 13 -1.14 4.14 0.32
N SER A 14 -0.59 5.27 0.76
CA SER A 14 0.18 5.37 2.01
C SER A 14 -0.66 5.08 3.25
N ASP A 15 -1.92 5.51 3.29
CA ASP A 15 -2.84 5.20 4.38
C ASP A 15 -3.14 3.70 4.47
N ARG A 16 -3.29 3.00 3.32
CA ARG A 16 -3.48 1.53 3.25
C ARG A 16 -2.34 0.73 3.85
N LEU A 17 -1.18 1.36 3.87
CA LEU A 17 0.07 0.83 4.33
C LEU A 17 0.20 1.06 5.86
N ASP A 18 -0.45 2.07 6.43
CA ASP A 18 -0.45 2.38 7.87
C ASP A 18 -1.68 1.79 8.59
N ARG A 19 -2.83 1.76 7.90
CA ARG A 19 -4.14 1.39 8.42
C ARG A 19 -4.91 0.54 7.40
N LEU A 20 -5.80 -0.32 7.91
CA LEU A 20 -6.74 -1.06 7.06
C LEU A 20 -7.73 -0.09 6.40
N LEU A 21 -7.61 0.11 5.09
CA LEU A 21 -8.57 0.89 4.31
C LEU A 21 -9.96 0.26 4.36
N THR A 22 -10.99 1.11 4.35
CA THR A 22 -12.36 0.64 4.15
C THR A 22 -12.48 -0.02 2.77
N ARG A 23 -13.32 -1.05 2.63
CA ARG A 23 -13.47 -1.77 1.34
C ARG A 23 -13.75 -0.85 0.15
N ARG A 24 -14.51 0.24 0.36
CA ARG A 24 -14.81 1.25 -0.65
C ARG A 24 -13.57 2.03 -1.13
N GLU A 25 -12.67 2.35 -0.21
CA GLU A 25 -11.43 3.08 -0.49
C GLU A 25 -10.44 2.18 -1.24
N SER A 26 -10.34 0.93 -0.82
CA SER A 26 -9.50 -0.08 -1.49
C SER A 26 -9.91 -0.30 -2.94
N VAL A 27 -11.21 -0.39 -3.24
CA VAL A 27 -11.70 -0.52 -4.62
C VAL A 27 -11.35 0.71 -5.44
N ARG A 28 -11.54 1.91 -4.89
CA ARG A 28 -11.26 3.17 -5.58
C ARG A 28 -9.76 3.31 -5.93
N VAL A 29 -8.87 2.97 -5.00
CA VAL A 29 -7.43 2.96 -5.23
C VAL A 29 -7.04 1.93 -6.29
N ARG A 30 -7.63 0.74 -6.26
CA ARG A 30 -7.32 -0.35 -7.20
C ARG A 30 -7.70 0.01 -8.64
N VAL A 31 -8.88 0.59 -8.84
CA VAL A 31 -9.33 1.06 -10.15
C VAL A 31 -8.44 2.21 -10.64
N HIS A 32 -8.06 3.16 -9.77
CA HIS A 32 -7.18 4.26 -10.17
C HIS A 32 -5.77 3.77 -10.55
N MET A 33 -5.19 2.84 -9.78
CA MET A 33 -3.89 2.26 -10.10
C MET A 33 -3.89 1.46 -11.40
N MET A 34 -5.02 0.86 -11.80
CA MET A 34 -5.13 0.21 -13.11
C MET A 34 -5.18 1.20 -14.27
N CYS A 35 -5.80 2.36 -14.09
CA CYS A 35 -5.87 3.40 -15.12
C CYS A 35 -4.69 4.39 -15.11
N CYS A 36 -3.89 4.43 -14.03
CA CYS A 36 -2.78 5.38 -13.86
C CYS A 36 -1.46 4.64 -13.59
N CYS A 37 -0.63 4.56 -14.63
CA CYS A 37 0.71 3.97 -14.55
C CYS A 37 1.59 4.64 -13.50
N GLY A 38 1.49 5.97 -13.33
CA GLY A 38 2.28 6.71 -12.34
C GLY A 38 1.97 6.29 -10.91
N CYS A 39 0.69 6.17 -10.55
CA CYS A 39 0.28 5.71 -9.22
C CYS A 39 0.67 4.24 -8.98
N ARG A 40 0.65 3.40 -10.02
CA ARG A 40 1.11 2.00 -9.94
C ARG A 40 2.61 1.92 -9.64
N THR A 41 3.44 2.68 -10.36
CA THR A 41 4.90 2.72 -10.13
C THR A 41 5.22 3.30 -8.75
N TYR A 42 4.51 4.34 -8.32
CA TYR A 42 4.64 4.88 -6.97
C TYR A 42 4.36 3.84 -5.88
N ALA A 43 3.26 3.09 -6.01
CA ALA A 43 2.90 2.04 -5.05
C ALA A 43 3.96 0.93 -4.95
N SER A 44 4.56 0.56 -6.09
CA SER A 44 5.66 -0.41 -6.12
C SER A 44 6.91 0.12 -5.40
N GLN A 45 7.28 1.39 -5.64
CA GLN A 45 8.42 2.02 -4.98
C GLN A 45 8.20 2.14 -3.46
N LEU A 46 7.00 2.52 -3.03
CA LEU A 46 6.65 2.63 -1.62
C LEU A 46 6.71 1.26 -0.91
N SER A 47 6.32 0.19 -1.61
CA SER A 47 6.41 -1.18 -1.10
C SER A 47 7.87 -1.64 -0.99
N ALA A 48 8.70 -1.33 -1.98
CA ALA A 48 10.14 -1.62 -1.95
C ALA A 48 10.85 -0.86 -0.83
N LEU A 49 10.52 0.43 -0.63
CA LEU A 49 11.07 1.23 0.45
C LEU A 49 10.69 0.65 1.82
N ARG A 50 9.43 0.26 2.01
CA ARG A 50 8.95 -0.41 3.24
C ARG A 50 9.63 -1.76 3.48
N PHE A 51 9.84 -2.55 2.43
CA PHE A 51 10.58 -3.80 2.52
C PHE A 51 12.02 -3.55 2.98
N ALA A 52 12.72 -2.61 2.35
CA ALA A 52 14.06 -2.20 2.77
C ALA A 52 14.09 -1.67 4.21
N SER A 53 13.11 -0.85 4.62
CA SER A 53 13.01 -0.38 6.00
C SER A 53 12.81 -1.51 7.01
N ARG A 54 11.97 -2.52 6.70
CA ARG A 54 11.77 -3.68 7.57
C ARG A 54 13.05 -4.51 7.71
N VAL A 55 13.71 -4.79 6.58
CA VAL A 55 15.00 -5.48 6.55
C VAL A 55 16.07 -4.71 7.34
N ALA A 56 16.16 -3.39 7.15
CA ALA A 56 17.10 -2.53 7.87
C ALA A 56 16.79 -2.43 9.36
N SER A 57 15.53 -2.56 9.77
CA SER A 57 15.12 -2.53 11.17
C SER A 57 15.38 -3.85 11.90
N GLY A 58 15.95 -4.87 11.23
CA GLY A 58 16.17 -6.19 11.81
C GLY A 58 14.88 -6.98 12.09
N GLN A 59 13.72 -6.47 11.65
CA GLN A 59 12.45 -7.19 11.62
C GLN A 59 12.44 -8.11 10.39
N THR A 60 13.31 -9.13 10.41
CA THR A 60 13.07 -10.33 9.62
C THR A 60 12.01 -11.11 10.41
N ASP A 61 10.74 -10.85 10.15
CA ASP A 61 9.69 -11.74 10.64
C ASP A 61 9.84 -13.08 9.93
N ILE A 62 10.59 -13.99 10.57
CA ILE A 62 10.13 -15.37 10.66
C ILE A 62 8.86 -15.28 11.52
N ASP A 63 7.74 -14.87 10.94
CA ASP A 63 6.42 -15.12 11.54
C ASP A 63 6.08 -16.59 11.31
N THR A 64 6.81 -17.45 12.02
CA THR A 64 6.18 -18.62 12.61
C THR A 64 5.51 -18.11 13.88
N SER A 65 4.29 -17.59 13.77
CA SER A 65 3.40 -17.54 14.93
C SER A 65 2.17 -18.38 14.60
N PRO A 66 2.09 -19.63 15.11
CA PRO A 66 0.92 -20.46 14.94
C PRO A 66 -0.26 -19.85 15.69
N ALA A 67 -1.44 -20.25 15.24
CA ALA A 67 -2.74 -19.84 15.71
C ALA A 67 -2.89 -19.75 17.24
N HIS A 68 -3.74 -18.80 17.64
CA HIS A 68 -4.51 -18.77 18.89
C HIS A 68 -4.85 -20.17 19.46
N ASP A 69 -4.49 -20.42 20.72
CA ASP A 69 -5.37 -20.80 21.86
C ASP A 69 -4.66 -20.49 23.19
#